data_AF-A0A937BY15-F1
#
_entry.id   AF-A0A937BY15-F1
#
_cell.length_a   1.000
_cell.length_b   1.000
_cell.length_c   1.000
_cell.angle_alpha   90.00
_cell.angle_beta   90.00
_cell.angle_gamma   90.00
#
_symmetry.space_group_name_H-M   'P 1'
#
loop_
_entity.id
_entity.type
_entity.pdbx_description
1 polymer ?
#
loop_
_entity_poly.entity_id
_entity_poly.type
_entity_poly.pdbx_seq_one_letter_code
_entity_poly.pdbx_strand_id
1 'polypeptide(L)' 'MSPRVKGMLIILIILLAIIPVRLCMKWMERRIRPRESGRRFLYYLLLVFGLIFVSTFLLVFGIRLLFPGA' A
#
# COMPACT_ATOMS: atom_id res chain seq x y z
N MET A 1 24.63 -6.68 -10.25
CA MET A 1 24.26 -5.61 -9.30
C MET A 1 24.57 -6.07 -7.89
N SER A 2 25.39 -5.32 -7.15
CA SER A 2 25.78 -5.70 -5.77
C SER A 2 24.55 -5.93 -4.89
N PRO A 3 24.53 -6.96 -4.02
CA PRO A 3 23.39 -7.24 -3.13
C PRO A 3 23.01 -6.05 -2.26
N ARG A 4 23.97 -5.19 -1.92
CA ARG A 4 23.72 -3.94 -1.16
C ARG A 4 22.87 -2.93 -1.93
N VAL A 5 23.09 -2.81 -3.24
CA VAL A 5 22.36 -1.86 -4.11
C VAL A 5 20.92 -2.35 -4.36
N LYS A 6 20.71 -3.67 -4.50
CA LYS A 6 19.36 -4.26 -4.60
C LYS A 6 18.53 -3.98 -3.35
N GLY A 7 19.10 -4.20 -2.16
CA GLY A 7 18.43 -3.91 -0.89
C GLY A 7 18.05 -2.44 -0.75
N MET A 8 18.96 -1.52 -1.10
CA MET A 8 18.70 -0.09 -1.04
C MET A 8 17.55 0.35 -1.97
N LEU A 9 17.47 -0.24 -3.17
CA LEU A 9 16.37 0.04 -4.11
C LEU A 9 15.03 -0.55 -3.66
N ILE A 10 15.02 -1.74 -3.06
CA ILE A 10 13.79 -2.31 -2.50
C ILE A 10 13.25 -1.41 -1.39
N ILE A 11 14.11 -0.93 -0.50
CA ILE A 11 13.72 0.02 0.56
C ILE A 11 13.17 1.32 -0.04
N LEU A 12 13.82 1.85 -1.08
CA LEU A 12 13.35 3.05 -1.77
C LEU A 12 11.96 2.83 -2.40
N ILE A 13 11.73 1.68 -3.03
CA ILE A 13 10.43 1.30 -3.63
C ILE A 13 9.35 1.19 -2.56
N ILE A 14 9.66 0.58 -1.41
CA ILE A 14 8.73 0.49 -0.28
C ILE A 14 8.36 1.89 0.22
N LEU A 15 9.34 2.77 0.41
CA LEU A 15 9.11 4.17 0.81
C LEU A 15 8.22 4.92 -0.19
N LEU A 16 8.47 4.74 -1.49
CA LEU A 16 7.68 5.33 -2.56
C LEU A 16 6.25 4.78 -2.57
N ALA A 17 6.05 3.50 -2.31
CA ALA A 17 4.75 2.84 -2.24
C ALA A 17 3.89 3.29 -1.04
N ILE A 18 4.49 3.80 0.03
CA ILE A 18 3.75 4.33 1.19
C ILE A 18 2.98 5.62 0.82
N ILE A 19 3.50 6.41 -0.11
CA ILE A 19 2.88 7.69 -0.52
C ILE A 19 1.47 7.49 -1.09
N PRO A 20 1.25 6.66 -2.14
CA PRO A 20 -0.09 6.45 -2.69
C PRO A 20 -1.03 5.80 -1.68
N VAL A 21 -0.55 4.88 -0.83
CA VAL A 21 -1.37 4.27 0.23
C VAL A 21 -1.89 5.33 1.20
N ARG A 22 -1.04 6.27 1.64
CA ARG A 22 -1.46 7.38 2.51
C ARG A 22 -2.47 8.31 1.83
N LEU A 23 -2.29 8.60 0.54
CA LEU A 23 -3.25 9.41 -0.22
C LEU A 23 -4.61 8.71 -0.31
N CYS A 24 -4.63 7.41 -0.63
CA CYS A 24 -5.85 6.61 -0.67
C CYS A 24 -6.56 6.58 0.69
N MET A 25 -5.83 6.33 1.79
CA MET A 25 -6.42 6.35 3.13
C MET A 25 -7.04 7.70 3.47
N LYS A 26 -6.31 8.79 3.22
CA LYS A 26 -6.82 10.16 3.48
C LYS A 26 -8.06 10.48 2.65
N TRP A 27 -8.09 10.02 1.40
CA TRP A 27 -9.24 10.18 0.52
C TRP A 27 -10.46 9.38 1.02
N MET A 28 -10.24 8.12 1.43
CA MET A 28 -11.28 7.26 1.98
C MET A 28 -11.85 7.80 3.30
N GLU A 29 -11.01 8.29 4.20
CA GLU A 29 -11.44 8.84 5.50
C GLU A 29 -12.33 10.07 5.30
N ARG A 30 -11.96 10.96 4.38
CA ARG A 30 -12.75 12.16 4.03
C ARG A 30 -14.10 11.81 3.39
N ARG A 31 -14.15 10.77 2.57
CA ARG A 31 -15.37 10.35 1.86
C ARG A 31 -16.32 9.54 2.73
N ILE A 32 -15.81 8.59 3.50
CA ILE A 32 -16.64 7.62 4.23
C ILE A 32 -17.01 8.14 5.62
N ARG A 33 -16.16 8.99 6.23
CA ARG A 33 -16.35 9.52 7.59
C ARG A 33 -16.68 8.40 8.59
N PRO A 34 -15.75 7.45 8.80
CA PRO A 34 -16.02 6.22 9.56
C PRO A 34 -16.43 6.46 11.02
N ARG A 35 -16.11 7.64 11.58
CA ARG A 35 -16.43 8.01 12.97
C ARG A 35 -17.91 8.38 13.19
N GLU A 36 -18.67 8.63 12.13
CA GLU A 36 -20.07 9.06 12.25
C GLU A 36 -21.05 7.87 12.41
N SER A 37 -20.65 6.63 12.07
CA SER A 37 -21.54 5.46 12.17
C SER A 37 -20.77 4.14 12.15
N GLY A 38 -21.17 3.17 12.98
CA GLY A 38 -20.59 1.82 13.00
C GLY A 38 -20.68 1.09 11.65
N ARG A 39 -21.74 1.31 10.87
CA ARG A 39 -21.86 0.72 9.52
C ARG A 39 -20.85 1.33 8.55
N ARG A 40 -20.61 2.65 8.64
CA ARG A 40 -19.59 3.34 7.82
C ARG A 40 -18.18 2.94 8.23
N PHE A 41 -17.95 2.68 9.52
CA PHE A 41 -16.71 2.10 10.01
C PHE A 41 -16.46 0.72 9.39
N LEU A 42 -17.45 -0.17 9.34
CA LEU A 42 -17.31 -1.49 8.71
C LEU A 42 -16.97 -1.40 7.22
N TYR A 43 -17.62 -0.51 6.46
CA TYR A 43 -17.27 -0.27 5.06
C TYR A 43 -15.86 0.29 4.88
N TYR A 44 -15.47 1.25 5.73
CA TYR A 44 -14.12 1.79 5.74
C TYR A 44 -13.10 0.69 6.03
N LEU A 45 -13.37 -0.15 7.02
CA LEU A 45 -12.52 -1.27 7.40
C LEU A 45 -12.32 -2.26 6.24
N LEU A 46 -13.41 -2.63 5.56
CA LEU A 46 -13.36 -3.52 4.39
C LEU A 46 -12.49 -2.93 3.26
N LEU A 47 -12.68 -1.64 2.97
CA LEU A 47 -11.88 -0.96 1.95
C LEU A 47 -10.41 -0.82 2.36
N VAL A 48 -10.11 -0.62 3.65
CA VAL A 48 -8.74 -0.59 4.16
C VAL A 48 -8.08 -1.96 3.99
N PHE A 49 -8.77 -3.05 4.30
CA PHE A 49 -8.27 -4.40 4.03
C PHE A 49 -8.01 -4.62 2.54
N GLY A 50 -8.93 -4.21 1.67
CA GLY A 50 -8.74 -4.26 0.22
C GLY A 50 -7.53 -3.44 -0.24
N LEU A 51 -7.36 -2.24 0.31
CA LEU A 51 -6.22 -1.37 0.02
C LEU A 51 -4.89 -2.01 0.44
N ILE A 52 -4.82 -2.60 1.64
CA ILE A 52 -3.65 -3.33 2.11
C ILE A 52 -3.34 -4.49 1.16
N PHE A 53 -4.34 -5.30 0.80
CA PHE A 53 -4.14 -6.42 -0.10
C PHE A 53 -3.61 -5.99 -1.48
N VAL A 54 -4.25 -5.00 -2.10
CA VAL A 54 -3.85 -4.48 -3.41
C VAL A 54 -2.47 -3.84 -3.35
N SER A 55 -2.16 -3.08 -2.30
CA SER A 55 -0.86 -2.42 -2.15
C SER A 55 0.26 -3.43 -1.89
N THR A 56 0.05 -4.45 -1.06
CA THR A 56 1.00 -5.54 -0.87
C THR A 56 1.21 -6.32 -2.17
N PHE A 57 0.13 -6.65 -2.88
CA PHE A 57 0.21 -7.33 -4.17
C PHE A 57 1.02 -6.53 -5.19
N LEU A 58 0.70 -5.24 -5.38
CA LEU A 58 1.42 -4.36 -6.30
C LEU A 58 2.89 -4.21 -5.92
N LEU A 59 3.18 -4.14 -4.62
CA LEU A 59 4.55 -4.02 -4.13
C LEU A 59 5.36 -5.28 -4.41
N VAL A 60 4.84 -6.46 -4.07
CA VAL A 60 5.51 -7.75 -4.32
C VAL A 60 5.63 -8.01 -5.82
N PHE A 61 4.56 -7.77 -6.58
CA PHE A 61 4.54 -7.92 -8.03
C PHE A 61 5.54 -6.99 -8.71
N GLY A 62 5.57 -5.71 -8.31
CA GLY A 62 6.52 -4.72 -8.82
C GLY A 62 7.97 -5.08 -8.50
N ILE A 63 8.26 -5.56 -7.29
CA ILE A 63 9.60 -6.04 -6.92
C ILE A 63 9.99 -7.25 -7.78
N ARG A 64 9.11 -8.25 -7.94
CA ARG A 64 9.37 -9.43 -8.77
C ARG A 64 9.62 -9.07 -10.23
N LEU A 65 8.90 -8.09 -10.76
CA LEU A 65 9.05 -7.63 -12.15
C LEU A 65 10.38 -6.90 -12.37
N LEU A 66 10.77 -6.03 -11.43
CA LEU A 66 12.01 -5.25 -11.50
C LEU A 66 13.26 -6.08 -11.17
N PHE A 67 13.12 -7.09 -10.32
CA PHE A 67 14.20 -7.97 -9.89
C PHE A 67 13.77 -9.43 -10.04
N PRO A 68 13.79 -9.98 -11.28
CA PRO A 68 13.57 -11.41 -11.49
C PRO A 68 14.67 -12.19 -10.76
N GLY A 69 14.30 -12.92 -9.70
CA GLY A 69 15.22 -13.66 -8.83
C GLY A 69 15.57 -12.99 -7.50
N ALA A 70 14.80 -11.99 -7.05
CA ALA A 70 14.73 -11.59 -5.65
C ALA A 70 13.96 -12.61 -4.80
#